data_AF-A0A252EBS4-F1
#
_entry.id   AF-A0A252EBS4-F1
#
_cell.length_a   1.000
_cell.length_b   1.000
_cell.length_c   1.000
_cell.angle_alpha   90.00
_cell.angle_beta   90.00
_cell.angle_gamma   90.00
#
_symmetry.space_group_name_H-M   'P 1'
#
loop_
_entity.id
_entity.type
_entity.pdbx_description
1 polymer ?
#
loop_
_entity_poly.entity_id
_entity_poly.type
_entity_poly.pdbx_seq_one_letter_code
_entity_poly.pdbx_strand_id
1 'polypeptide(L)'
;MTGGEGKDSFLFSDDPFSAGSPTLAANGISVLNQPDILTDYQIGEDDLAFQKQQLGIDIFNFQKGNSGNLVGNSNVLILLDPFPNAAAAAQAIADNNAITSDRGLFVYFNTTLGFSRVVFSQDLSDSGAISVLGNLTNQTDPANLALFSSGDFTLT
;
A
#
# COMPACT_ATOMS: atom_id res chain seq x y z
N MET A 1 -6.09 -14.25 6.27
CA MET A 1 -6.90 -14.44 5.06
C MET A 1 -6.12 -15.34 4.12
N THR A 2 -6.82 -16.33 3.58
CA THR A 2 -6.30 -17.32 2.63
C THR A 2 -7.36 -17.42 1.55
N GLY A 3 -7.02 -17.12 0.30
CA GLY A 3 -7.94 -17.14 -0.84
C GLY A 3 -8.23 -18.56 -1.31
N GLY A 4 -7.18 -19.35 -1.54
CA GLY A 4 -7.25 -20.69 -2.11
C GLY A 4 -6.78 -20.74 -3.56
N GLU A 5 -7.35 -21.67 -4.34
CA GLU A 5 -7.06 -21.78 -5.77
C GLU A 5 -8.01 -20.89 -6.57
N GLY A 6 -7.47 -20.20 -7.59
CA GLY A 6 -8.23 -19.36 -8.51
C GLY A 6 -8.16 -17.88 -8.16
N LYS A 7 -8.99 -17.09 -8.86
CA LYS A 7 -9.06 -15.64 -8.67
C LYS A 7 -9.87 -15.29 -7.42
N ASP A 8 -9.20 -14.73 -6.43
CA ASP A 8 -9.80 -14.26 -5.19
C ASP A 8 -9.74 -12.74 -5.03
N SER A 9 -10.70 -12.19 -4.27
CA SER A 9 -10.73 -10.77 -3.90
C SER A 9 -10.54 -10.63 -2.39
N PHE A 10 -9.45 -9.97 -1.97
CA PHE A 10 -9.19 -9.65 -0.57
C PHE A 10 -9.75 -8.27 -0.25
N LEU A 11 -10.90 -8.23 0.41
CA LEU A 11 -11.66 -7.00 0.65
C LEU A 11 -11.25 -6.26 1.93
N PHE A 12 -10.83 -5.01 1.77
CA PHE A 12 -10.66 -4.02 2.84
C PHE A 12 -11.87 -3.08 2.86
N SER A 13 -12.81 -3.35 3.79
CA SER A 13 -14.12 -2.67 3.84
C SER A 13 -14.34 -1.75 5.03
N ASP A 14 -13.43 -1.74 6.00
CA ASP A 14 -13.50 -0.86 7.16
C ASP A 14 -12.69 0.42 6.94
N ASP A 15 -12.92 1.44 7.77
CA ASP A 15 -12.05 2.61 7.86
C ASP A 15 -10.61 2.11 8.16
N PRO A 16 -9.60 2.49 7.35
CA PRO A 16 -8.20 2.13 7.56
C PRO A 16 -7.66 2.40 8.97
N PHE A 17 -8.27 3.31 9.73
CA PHE A 17 -7.88 3.68 11.08
C PHE A 17 -8.83 3.19 12.18
N SER A 18 -9.82 2.36 11.85
CA SER A 18 -10.79 1.83 12.82
C SER A 18 -10.18 0.92 13.89
N ALA A 19 -9.08 0.23 13.57
CA ALA A 19 -8.43 -0.74 14.46
C ALA A 19 -7.59 -0.13 15.60
N GLY A 20 -7.46 1.20 15.65
CA GLY A 20 -6.78 1.88 16.75
C GLY A 20 -6.22 3.25 16.39
N SER A 21 -5.44 3.83 17.30
CA SER A 21 -4.80 5.13 17.08
C SER A 21 -3.39 4.97 16.51
N PRO A 22 -3.04 5.72 15.45
CA PRO A 22 -1.67 5.78 14.95
C PRO A 22 -0.67 6.19 16.03
N THR A 23 0.54 5.62 15.98
CA THR A 23 1.67 6.00 16.83
C THR A 23 2.70 6.75 16.01
N LEU A 24 3.30 7.80 16.58
CA LEU A 24 4.30 8.62 15.89
C LEU A 24 5.60 7.82 15.72
N ALA A 25 6.06 7.65 14.48
CA ALA A 25 7.36 7.08 14.16
C ALA A 25 8.49 8.12 14.30
N ALA A 26 9.74 7.65 14.31
CA ALA A 26 10.91 8.51 14.51
C ALA A 26 11.08 9.60 13.43
N ASN A 27 10.54 9.38 12.23
CA ASN A 27 10.52 10.36 11.13
C ASN A 27 9.32 11.31 11.17
N GLY A 28 8.49 11.28 12.22
CA GLY A 28 7.34 12.17 12.38
C GLY A 28 6.07 11.71 11.66
N ILE A 29 6.10 10.58 10.96
CA ILE A 29 4.90 10.01 10.32
C ILE A 29 4.11 9.20 11.36
N SER A 30 2.81 9.44 11.45
CA SER A 30 1.92 8.67 12.33
C SER A 30 1.51 7.37 11.65
N VAL A 31 1.75 6.23 12.30
CA VAL A 31 1.54 4.89 11.73
C VAL A 31 0.59 4.07 12.59
N LEU A 32 -0.50 3.59 12.00
CA LEU A 32 -1.27 2.46 12.54
C LEU A 32 -0.76 1.15 11.91
N ASN A 33 -0.28 0.22 12.73
CA ASN A 33 0.32 -1.04 12.25
C ASN A 33 -0.48 -2.24 12.75
N GLN A 34 -1.72 -2.37 12.27
CA GLN A 34 -2.65 -3.47 12.58
C GLN A 34 -3.10 -4.18 11.29
N PRO A 35 -2.17 -4.81 10.55
CA PRO A 35 -2.47 -5.38 9.24
C PRO A 35 -3.24 -6.70 9.34
N ASP A 36 -4.03 -6.99 8.32
CA ASP A 36 -4.42 -8.35 8.02
C ASP A 36 -3.23 -9.17 7.50
N ILE A 37 -3.28 -10.48 7.68
CA ILE A 37 -2.26 -11.41 7.18
C ILE A 37 -2.84 -12.14 5.97
N LEU A 38 -2.28 -11.91 4.78
CA LEU A 38 -2.63 -12.61 3.53
C LEU A 38 -1.55 -13.66 3.26
N THR A 39 -1.93 -14.93 3.22
CA THR A 39 -0.97 -16.05 3.23
C THR A 39 -0.64 -16.60 1.85
N ASP A 40 -1.45 -16.29 0.84
CA ASP A 40 -1.43 -16.93 -0.48
C ASP A 40 -1.78 -15.98 -1.63
N TYR A 41 -1.81 -14.67 -1.40
CA TYR A 41 -2.13 -13.67 -2.41
C TYR A 41 -1.28 -13.82 -3.68
N GLN A 42 -1.89 -13.94 -4.85
CA GLN A 42 -1.23 -14.13 -6.14
C GLN A 42 -1.32 -12.89 -7.02
N ILE A 43 -0.17 -12.27 -7.31
CA ILE A 43 -0.10 -11.10 -8.19
C ILE A 43 -0.48 -11.49 -9.62
N GLY A 44 -1.36 -10.72 -10.24
CA GLY A 44 -1.88 -10.93 -11.58
C GLY A 44 -3.08 -11.88 -11.65
N GLU A 45 -3.45 -12.51 -10.53
CA GLU A 45 -4.60 -13.41 -10.43
C GLU A 45 -5.62 -12.86 -9.43
N ASP A 46 -5.18 -12.60 -8.20
CA ASP A 46 -6.00 -12.06 -7.11
C ASP A 46 -6.05 -10.53 -7.11
N ASP A 47 -7.15 -9.97 -6.61
CA ASP A 47 -7.29 -8.53 -6.42
C ASP A 47 -7.40 -8.10 -4.95
N LEU A 48 -6.76 -6.97 -4.66
CA LEU A 48 -6.95 -6.23 -3.42
C LEU A 48 -8.12 -5.28 -3.64
N ALA A 49 -9.25 -5.55 -2.99
CA ALA A 49 -10.47 -4.78 -3.17
C ALA A 49 -10.65 -3.78 -2.01
N PHE A 50 -11.04 -2.55 -2.34
CA PHE A 50 -11.18 -1.48 -1.36
C PHE A 50 -12.52 -0.77 -1.51
N GLN A 51 -13.15 -0.42 -0.39
CA GLN A 51 -14.35 0.42 -0.44
C GLN A 51 -13.97 1.89 -0.66
N LYS A 52 -14.47 2.47 -1.75
CA LYS A 52 -14.13 3.86 -2.12
C LYS A 52 -14.49 4.89 -1.04
N GLN A 53 -15.59 4.66 -0.31
CA GLN A 53 -16.04 5.57 0.74
C GLN A 53 -15.10 5.55 1.95
N GLN A 54 -14.49 4.40 2.26
CA GLN A 54 -13.53 4.28 3.36
C GLN A 54 -12.19 4.93 3.00
N LEU A 55 -11.77 4.80 1.74
CA LEU A 55 -10.53 5.41 1.27
C LEU A 55 -10.69 6.91 0.98
N GLY A 56 -11.89 7.37 0.63
CA GLY A 56 -12.11 8.71 0.08
C GLY A 56 -11.46 8.88 -1.30
N ILE A 57 -11.46 7.81 -2.11
CA ILE A 57 -10.83 7.77 -3.45
C ILE A 57 -11.88 7.28 -4.46
N ASP A 58 -12.21 8.11 -5.45
CA ASP A 58 -13.23 7.74 -6.46
C ASP A 58 -12.69 6.92 -7.63
N ILE A 59 -11.41 7.11 -7.99
CA ILE A 59 -10.77 6.49 -9.15
C ILE A 59 -9.32 6.15 -8.77
N PHE A 60 -8.88 4.94 -9.14
CA PHE A 60 -7.47 4.56 -9.04
C PHE A 60 -6.66 5.02 -10.25
N ASN A 61 -5.60 5.77 -9.96
CA ASN A 61 -4.55 6.18 -10.89
C ASN A 61 -3.28 5.41 -10.52
N PHE A 62 -3.08 4.28 -11.18
CA PHE A 62 -1.99 3.36 -10.89
C PHE A 62 -0.64 3.85 -11.45
N GLN A 63 0.42 3.70 -10.67
CA GLN A 63 1.80 3.83 -11.14
C GLN A 63 2.72 2.86 -10.39
N LYS A 64 3.78 2.42 -11.06
CA LYS A 64 4.87 1.67 -10.44
C LYS A 64 6.21 2.24 -10.84
N GLY A 65 7.15 2.23 -9.91
CA GLY A 65 8.49 2.80 -10.08
C GLY A 65 9.23 2.90 -8.76
N ASN A 66 10.49 3.30 -8.81
CA ASN A 66 11.17 3.73 -7.59
C ASN A 66 10.49 5.01 -7.08
N SER A 67 10.39 5.17 -5.76
CA SER A 67 9.73 6.32 -5.10
C SER A 67 10.03 7.68 -5.75
N GLY A 68 11.30 7.98 -6.02
CA GLY A 68 11.74 9.24 -6.64
C GLY A 68 11.46 9.43 -8.14
N ASN A 69 10.89 8.43 -8.82
CA ASN A 69 10.55 8.48 -10.26
C ASN A 69 9.04 8.52 -10.51
N LEU A 70 8.22 8.44 -9.46
CA LEU A 70 6.76 8.50 -9.53
C LEU A 70 6.33 9.96 -9.72
N VAL A 71 5.20 10.19 -10.39
CA VAL A 71 4.76 11.55 -10.77
C VAL A 71 3.24 11.68 -10.86
N GLY A 72 2.75 12.90 -10.76
CA GLY A 72 1.36 13.26 -11.01
C GLY A 72 0.41 12.86 -9.88
N ASN A 73 -0.86 12.74 -10.23
CA ASN A 73 -1.93 12.44 -9.27
C ASN A 73 -2.20 10.92 -9.15
N SER A 74 -1.13 10.13 -9.15
CA SER A 74 -1.22 8.68 -8.92
C SER A 74 -1.46 8.38 -7.45
N ASN A 75 -2.47 7.58 -7.17
CA ASN A 75 -2.94 7.25 -5.81
C ASN A 75 -2.93 5.74 -5.52
N VAL A 76 -2.40 4.94 -6.46
CA VAL A 76 -2.02 3.55 -6.22
C VAL A 76 -0.58 3.40 -6.70
N LEU A 77 0.34 3.27 -5.76
CA LEU A 77 1.77 3.29 -6.02
C LEU A 77 2.39 1.93 -5.71
N ILE A 78 3.15 1.37 -6.64
CA ILE A 78 4.04 0.24 -6.35
C ILE A 78 5.47 0.74 -6.29
N LEU A 79 6.06 0.68 -5.11
CA LEU A 79 7.43 1.11 -4.87
C LEU A 79 8.38 -0.04 -5.22
N LEU A 80 9.19 0.13 -6.26
CA LEU A 80 10.17 -0.87 -6.69
C LEU A 80 11.45 -0.84 -5.85
N ASP A 81 11.65 0.22 -5.07
CA ASP A 81 12.67 0.33 -4.05
C ASP A 81 12.20 -0.30 -2.72
N PRO A 82 13.06 -1.10 -2.05
CA PRO A 82 12.70 -1.75 -0.81
C PRO A 82 12.94 -0.84 0.40
N PHE A 83 12.10 -0.95 1.45
CA PHE A 83 12.17 -0.10 2.63
C PHE A 83 12.16 -0.90 3.94
N PRO A 84 12.77 -0.38 5.02
CA PRO A 84 12.78 -1.08 6.31
C PRO A 84 11.41 -1.13 6.99
N ASN A 85 10.53 -0.16 6.75
CA ASN A 85 9.20 -0.09 7.34
C ASN A 85 8.29 0.88 6.57
N ALA A 86 7.00 0.92 6.94
CA ALA A 86 5.99 1.69 6.23
C ALA A 86 6.22 3.21 6.35
N ALA A 87 6.75 3.67 7.49
CA ALA A 87 7.07 5.09 7.68
C ALA A 87 8.20 5.53 6.74
N ALA A 88 9.22 4.70 6.55
CA ALA A 88 10.32 5.00 5.62
C ALA A 88 9.84 5.04 4.15
N ALA A 89 8.97 4.11 3.76
CA ALA A 89 8.34 4.12 2.44
C ALA A 89 7.47 5.38 2.22
N ALA A 90 6.64 5.73 3.21
CA ALA A 90 5.80 6.94 3.15
C ALA A 90 6.64 8.23 3.06
N GLN A 91 7.75 8.31 3.82
CA GLN A 91 8.66 9.45 3.73
C GLN A 91 9.26 9.58 2.33
N ALA A 92 9.69 8.48 1.71
CA ALA A 92 10.27 8.53 0.37
C ALA A 92 9.28 8.96 -0.72
N ILE A 93 7.99 8.64 -0.53
CA ILE A 93 6.90 9.16 -1.38
C ILE A 93 6.76 10.67 -1.16
N ALA A 94 6.67 11.13 0.09
CA ALA A 94 6.49 12.55 0.42
C ALA A 94 7.70 13.43 0.03
N ASP A 95 8.92 12.88 0.07
CA ASP A 95 10.13 13.57 -0.38
C ASP A 95 10.12 13.80 -1.91
N ASN A 96 9.25 13.10 -2.66
CA ASN A 96 9.07 13.29 -4.10
C ASN A 96 7.97 14.32 -4.40
N ASN A 97 8.40 15.57 -4.61
CA ASN A 97 7.51 16.70 -4.95
C ASN A 97 6.76 16.59 -6.29
N ALA A 98 7.01 15.56 -7.10
CA ALA A 98 6.28 15.32 -8.33
C ALA A 98 4.97 14.55 -8.11
N ILE A 99 4.79 13.92 -6.95
CA ILE A 99 3.51 13.28 -6.56
C ILE A 99 2.61 14.37 -5.99
N THR A 100 1.36 14.43 -6.49
CA THR A 100 0.39 15.47 -6.11
C THR A 100 -0.91 14.90 -5.57
N SER A 101 -0.92 13.60 -5.22
CA SER A 101 -2.10 12.95 -4.69
C SER A 101 -2.09 13.03 -3.17
N ASP A 102 -3.23 13.38 -2.59
CA ASP A 102 -3.40 13.35 -1.13
C ASP A 102 -3.61 11.87 -0.71
N ARG A 103 -4.85 11.38 -0.70
CA ARG A 103 -5.17 10.02 -0.27
C ARG A 103 -4.75 8.97 -1.30
N GLY A 104 -4.14 7.89 -0.82
CA GLY A 104 -3.75 6.80 -1.72
C GLY A 104 -3.25 5.54 -1.04
N LEU A 105 -3.02 4.53 -1.86
CA LEU A 105 -2.45 3.25 -1.49
C LEU A 105 -1.01 3.17 -1.99
N PHE A 106 -0.16 2.49 -1.24
CA PHE A 106 1.11 2.03 -1.75
C PHE A 106 1.45 0.61 -1.32
N VAL A 107 2.16 -0.10 -2.19
CA VAL A 107 2.73 -1.42 -1.92
C VAL A 107 4.25 -1.32 -1.99
N TYR A 108 4.92 -1.90 -1.00
CA TYR A 108 6.38 -1.89 -0.92
C TYR A 108 6.89 -3.20 -0.32
N PHE A 109 8.14 -3.55 -0.62
CA PHE A 109 8.81 -4.68 0.01
C PHE A 109 9.45 -4.25 1.34
N ASN A 110 9.05 -4.90 2.44
CA ASN A 110 9.61 -4.62 3.76
C ASN A 110 10.87 -5.45 4.01
N THR A 111 12.04 -4.81 4.03
CA THR A 111 13.33 -5.50 4.22
C THR A 111 13.54 -6.07 5.63
N THR A 112 12.85 -5.53 6.64
CA THR A 112 12.94 -6.01 8.02
C THR A 112 12.09 -7.27 8.23
N LEU A 113 10.92 -7.34 7.57
CA LEU A 113 9.98 -8.46 7.71
C LEU A 113 10.14 -9.53 6.62
N GLY A 114 10.76 -9.19 5.48
CA GLY A 114 11.01 -10.12 4.38
C GLY A 114 9.82 -10.38 3.46
N PHE A 115 8.82 -9.49 3.44
CA PHE A 115 7.64 -9.61 2.58
C PHE A 115 7.05 -8.25 2.20
N SER A 116 6.20 -8.26 1.17
CA SER A 116 5.50 -7.05 0.70
C SER A 116 4.31 -6.67 1.58
N ARG A 117 4.05 -5.37 1.71
CA ARG A 117 2.95 -4.83 2.52
C ARG A 117 2.13 -3.83 1.72
N VAL A 118 0.82 -3.82 1.98
CA VAL A 118 -0.15 -2.87 1.43
C VAL A 118 -0.46 -1.82 2.49
N VAL A 119 -0.37 -0.55 2.14
CA VAL A 119 -0.50 0.58 3.08
C VAL A 119 -1.43 1.62 2.49
N PHE A 120 -2.30 2.19 3.31
CA PHE A 120 -3.06 3.40 3.00
C PHE A 120 -2.38 4.63 3.62
N SER A 121 -2.34 5.74 2.88
CA SER A 121 -1.95 7.05 3.36
C SER A 121 -3.11 8.03 3.26
N GLN A 122 -3.30 8.85 4.30
CA GLN A 122 -4.21 9.99 4.26
C GLN A 122 -3.68 11.14 3.39
N ASP A 123 -2.37 11.20 3.19
CA ASP A 123 -1.67 12.20 2.36
C ASP A 123 -0.33 11.63 1.87
N LEU A 124 -0.22 11.29 0.58
CA LEU A 124 0.98 10.72 -0.03
C LEU A 124 2.04 11.81 -0.24
N SER A 125 1.65 13.01 -0.65
CA SER A 125 2.57 14.12 -0.91
C SER A 125 3.16 14.76 0.35
N ASP A 126 2.41 14.82 1.45
CA ASP A 126 2.79 15.59 2.64
C ASP A 126 2.93 14.75 3.92
N SER A 127 3.37 13.49 3.79
CA SER A 127 3.67 12.62 4.96
C SER A 127 2.48 12.42 5.91
N GLY A 128 1.28 12.24 5.35
CA GLY A 128 0.06 12.02 6.12
C GLY A 128 0.12 10.77 7.01
N ALA A 129 -0.84 10.66 7.93
CA ALA A 129 -0.95 9.45 8.72
C ALA A 129 -1.20 8.23 7.82
N ILE A 130 -0.56 7.12 8.14
CA ILE A 130 -0.65 5.88 7.36
C ILE A 130 -1.23 4.74 8.21
N SER A 131 -1.90 3.80 7.54
CA SER A 131 -2.32 2.53 8.12
C SER A 131 -1.84 1.37 7.26
N VAL A 132 -1.15 0.41 7.88
CA VAL A 132 -0.72 -0.80 7.18
C VAL A 132 -1.89 -1.77 7.15
N LEU A 133 -2.44 -2.00 5.95
CA LEU A 133 -3.67 -2.76 5.74
C LEU A 133 -3.41 -4.26 5.68
N GLY A 134 -2.35 -4.67 4.97
CA GLY A 134 -2.14 -6.08 4.66
C GLY A 134 -0.66 -6.47 4.62
N ASN A 135 -0.35 -7.65 5.16
CA ASN A 135 0.92 -8.34 5.00
C ASN A 135 0.75 -9.44 3.94
N LEU A 136 1.42 -9.30 2.79
CA LEU A 136 1.42 -10.31 1.72
C LEU A 136 2.53 -11.32 2.02
N THR A 137 2.31 -12.20 3.00
CA THR A 137 3.38 -13.01 3.62
C THR A 137 4.03 -14.04 2.69
N ASN A 138 3.38 -14.38 1.57
CA ASN A 138 3.96 -15.19 0.50
C ASN A 138 4.72 -14.39 -0.57
N GLN A 139 4.61 -13.06 -0.57
CA GLN A 139 5.31 -12.17 -1.50
C GLN A 139 6.68 -11.76 -0.94
N THR A 140 7.59 -12.74 -0.86
CA THR A 140 8.89 -12.62 -0.17
C THR A 140 10.06 -12.22 -1.07
N ASP A 141 9.85 -12.09 -2.37
CA ASP A 141 10.85 -11.59 -3.32
C ASP A 141 10.53 -10.14 -3.71
N PRO A 142 11.42 -9.15 -3.47
CA PRO A 142 11.20 -7.78 -3.91
C PRO A 142 11.00 -7.65 -5.42
N ALA A 143 11.53 -8.57 -6.24
CA ALA A 143 11.31 -8.57 -7.68
C ALA A 143 9.83 -8.75 -8.07
N ASN A 144 9.01 -9.35 -7.18
CA ASN A 144 7.58 -9.52 -7.41
C ASN A 144 6.83 -8.18 -7.50
N LEU A 145 7.35 -7.10 -6.91
CA LEU A 145 6.77 -5.76 -7.03
C LEU A 145 6.61 -5.33 -8.49
N ALA A 146 7.54 -5.75 -9.36
CA ALA A 146 7.47 -5.42 -10.79
C ALA A 146 6.30 -6.11 -11.52
N LEU A 147 5.73 -7.17 -10.94
CA LEU A 147 4.63 -7.94 -11.52
C LEU A 147 3.26 -7.28 -11.30
N PHE A 148 3.12 -6.41 -10.28
CA PHE A 148 1.88 -5.69 -10.05
C PHE A 148 1.47 -4.83 -11.24
N SER A 149 0.16 -4.71 -11.39
CA SER A 149 -0.56 -4.00 -12.43
C SER A 149 -1.78 -3.30 -11.83
N SER A 150 -2.45 -2.46 -12.62
CA SER A 150 -3.71 -1.87 -12.19
C SER A 150 -4.83 -2.91 -12.01
N GLY A 151 -4.70 -4.12 -12.59
CA GLY A 151 -5.69 -5.19 -12.46
C GLY A 151 -5.71 -5.86 -11.09
N ASP A 152 -4.67 -5.63 -10.28
CA ASP A 152 -4.52 -6.17 -8.93
C ASP A 152 -5.27 -5.34 -7.86
N PHE A 153 -5.91 -4.24 -8.26
CA PHE A 153 -6.55 -3.28 -7.37
C PHE A 153 -7.96 -2.96 -7.85
N THR A 154 -8.95 -3.17 -6.99
CA THR A 154 -10.36 -2.91 -7.29
C THR A 154 -10.93 -1.87 -6.33
N LEU A 155 -11.65 -0.87 -6.85
CA LEU A 155 -12.54 -0.04 -6.05
C LEU A 155 -13.96 -0.60 -6.11
N THR A 156 -14.56 -0.77 -4.93
CA THR A 156 -15.94 -1.24 -4.72
C THR A 156 -16.82 -0.13 -4.16
#